data_AF-A0A535A5D7-F1
#
_entry.id   AF-A0A535A5D7-F1
#
_cell.length_a   1.000
_cell.length_b   1.000
_cell.length_c   1.000
_cell.angle_alpha   90.00
_cell.angle_beta   90.00
_cell.angle_gamma   90.00
#
_symmetry.space_group_name_H-M   'P 1'
#
loop_
_entity.id
_entity.type
_entity.pdbx_description
1 polymer ?
#
loop_
_entity_poly.entity_id
_entity_poly.type
_entity_poly.pdbx_seq_one_letter_code
_entity_poly.pdbx_strand_id
1 'polypeptide(L)'
;MTLQTPRSFNSWLRGQLKEKKMSQRQLALQSGVDHSTISRLIKGDRMPSLGTATKLARGLREIREETDGPGYFASLNTRQVLPTTRVEYALRGDELLTESDVRELMQTYIAVRSRRVRPGNGNGVPGAGHEPGAEVSSGS
;
A
#
# COMPACT_ATOMS: atom_id res chain seq x y z
N MET A 1 35.95 4.58 25.42
CA MET A 1 34.74 4.25 24.62
C MET A 1 33.53 4.51 25.49
N THR A 2 32.86 5.66 25.34
CA THR A 2 31.83 6.12 26.28
C THR A 2 30.48 5.48 25.97
N LEU A 3 29.94 4.73 26.94
CA LEU A 3 28.57 4.23 26.97
C LEU A 3 27.64 5.45 26.94
N GLN A 4 27.17 5.83 25.75
CA GLN A 4 26.21 6.92 25.59
C GLN A 4 24.87 6.51 26.21
N THR A 5 24.70 7.00 27.43
CA THR A 5 23.54 7.23 28.29
C THR A 5 22.16 7.03 27.65
N PRO A 6 21.13 6.57 28.39
CA PRO A 6 19.73 6.40 27.95
C PRO A 6 19.12 7.55 27.11
N ARG A 7 19.61 8.79 27.27
CA ARG A 7 19.23 9.96 26.45
C ARG A 7 19.70 9.90 24.99
N SER A 8 20.69 9.08 24.67
CA SER A 8 21.14 8.83 23.30
C SER A 8 20.25 7.79 22.63
N PHE A 9 19.88 6.72 23.34
CA PHE A 9 19.01 5.69 22.80
C PHE A 9 17.58 6.20 22.51
N ASN A 10 16.98 6.96 23.42
CA ASN A 10 15.61 7.45 23.21
C ASN A 10 15.52 8.47 22.06
N SER A 11 16.52 9.36 21.93
CA SER A 11 16.60 10.34 20.86
C SER A 11 16.89 9.67 19.52
N TRP A 12 17.81 8.68 19.51
CA TRP A 12 18.02 7.80 18.36
C TRP A 12 16.73 7.10 17.94
N LEU A 13 16.01 6.47 18.86
CA LEU A 13 14.78 5.74 18.57
C LEU A 13 13.68 6.66 18.03
N ARG A 14 13.55 7.88 18.57
CA ARG A 14 12.65 8.91 18.04
C ARG A 14 13.06 9.34 16.63
N GLY A 15 14.35 9.53 16.38
CA GLY A 15 14.89 9.85 15.05
C GLY A 15 14.54 8.78 14.03
N GLN A 16 14.74 7.50 14.39
CA GLN A 16 14.41 6.36 13.54
C GLN A 16 12.91 6.25 13.23
N LEU A 17 12.04 6.47 14.22
CA LEU A 17 10.58 6.50 13.98
C LEU A 17 10.16 7.65 13.06
N LYS A 18 10.76 8.83 13.23
CA LYS A 18 10.46 10.02 12.40
C LYS A 18 10.93 9.81 10.96
N GLU A 19 12.16 9.34 10.78
CA GLU A 19 12.75 9.02 9.46
C GLU A 19 11.88 8.00 8.71
N LYS A 20 11.41 6.97 9.41
CA LYS A 20 10.59 5.89 8.84
C LYS A 20 9.09 6.16 8.81
N LYS A 21 8.64 7.37 9.21
CA LYS A 21 7.22 7.74 9.36
C LYS A 21 6.40 6.68 10.11
N MET A 22 7.02 6.06 11.11
CA MET A 22 6.49 4.90 11.83
C MET A 22 5.96 5.33 13.20
N SER A 23 4.78 4.84 13.57
CA SER A 23 4.25 4.98 14.92
C SER A 23 4.84 3.95 15.88
N GLN A 24 4.87 4.28 17.17
CA GLN A 24 5.28 3.35 18.23
C GLN A 24 4.43 2.07 18.25
N ARG A 25 3.17 2.14 17.83
CA ARG A 25 2.26 0.98 17.76
C ARG A 25 2.66 0.04 16.61
N GLN A 26 3.06 0.60 15.47
CA GLN A 26 3.60 -0.18 14.36
C GLN A 26 4.93 -0.85 14.74
N LEU A 27 5.84 -0.12 15.40
CA LEU A 27 7.09 -0.71 15.90
C LEU A 27 6.83 -1.86 16.89
N ALA A 28 5.82 -1.72 17.76
CA ALA A 28 5.46 -2.76 18.72
C ALA A 28 5.01 -4.06 18.04
N LEU A 29 4.10 -3.94 17.07
CA LEU A 29 3.61 -5.07 16.30
C LEU A 29 4.76 -5.78 15.56
N GLN A 30 5.66 -5.02 14.95
CA GLN A 30 6.75 -5.57 14.15
C GLN A 30 7.86 -6.22 14.99
N SER A 31 8.28 -5.54 16.05
CA SER A 31 9.39 -6.01 16.90
C SER A 31 8.99 -7.11 17.88
N GLY A 32 7.69 -7.35 18.04
CA GLY A 32 7.14 -8.20 19.10
C GLY A 32 7.45 -7.68 20.51
N VAL A 33 7.79 -6.40 20.63
CA VAL A 33 7.99 -5.71 21.91
C VAL A 33 6.71 -4.96 22.24
N ASP A 34 6.26 -5.08 23.49
CA ASP A 34 5.03 -4.42 23.91
C ASP A 34 5.08 -2.89 23.74
N HIS A 35 3.96 -2.31 23.34
CA HIS A 35 3.83 -0.87 23.11
C HIS A 35 4.14 -0.04 24.36
N SER A 36 3.74 -0.51 25.56
CA SER A 36 4.05 0.17 26.82
C SER A 36 5.55 0.17 27.10
N THR A 37 6.27 -0.89 26.69
CA THR A 37 7.73 -0.96 26.80
C THR A 37 8.39 0.07 25.90
N ILE A 38 7.98 0.17 24.64
CA ILE A 38 8.50 1.16 23.68
C ILE A 38 8.24 2.59 24.16
N SER A 39 7.04 2.86 24.69
CA SER A 39 6.69 4.17 25.25
C SER A 39 7.62 4.58 26.40
N ARG A 40 7.92 3.66 27.33
CA ARG A 40 8.86 3.91 28.45
C ARG A 40 10.29 4.14 27.96
N LEU A 41 10.75 3.38 26.96
CA LEU A 41 12.06 3.57 26.33
C LEU A 41 12.19 4.96 25.68
N ILE A 42 11.15 5.41 24.99
CA ILE A 42 11.11 6.72 24.33
C ILE A 42 11.04 7.89 25.32
N LYS A 43 10.39 7.67 26.47
CA LYS A 43 10.36 8.61 27.60
C LYS A 43 11.69 8.65 28.36
N GLY A 44 12.55 7.64 28.20
CA GLY A 44 13.84 7.54 28.90
C GLY A 44 13.73 7.01 30.33
N ASP A 45 12.57 6.47 30.69
CA ASP A 45 12.26 5.92 32.01
C ASP A 45 12.97 4.57 32.26
N ARG A 46 13.41 3.91 31.19
CA ARG A 46 14.08 2.62 31.26
C ARG A 46 15.15 2.49 30.18
N MET A 47 16.28 1.86 30.51
CA MET A 47 17.21 1.37 29.50
C MET A 47 16.72 0.05 28.90
N PRO A 48 16.80 -0.11 27.57
CA PRO A 48 16.51 -1.40 26.95
C PRO A 48 17.59 -2.41 27.36
N SER A 49 17.18 -3.66 27.57
CA SER A 49 18.15 -4.75 27.55
C SER A 49 18.67 -4.93 26.12
N LEU A 50 19.83 -5.59 25.97
CA LEU A 50 20.38 -5.93 24.66
C LEU A 50 19.35 -6.66 23.79
N GLY A 51 18.65 -7.65 24.35
CA GLY A 51 17.62 -8.40 23.63
C GLY A 51 16.45 -7.53 23.16
N THR A 52 16.00 -6.57 23.97
CA THR A 52 14.95 -5.62 23.55
C THR A 52 15.47 -4.68 22.48
N ALA A 53 16.69 -4.17 22.60
CA ALA A 53 17.31 -3.32 21.59
C ALA A 53 17.45 -4.05 20.24
N THR A 54 17.86 -5.32 20.25
CA THR A 54 17.96 -6.14 19.04
C THR A 54 16.60 -6.39 18.38
N LYS A 55 15.55 -6.65 19.17
CA LYS A 55 14.19 -6.81 18.64
C LYS A 55 13.67 -5.52 17.98
N LEU A 56 13.90 -4.38 18.62
CA LEU A 56 13.54 -3.07 18.04
C LEU A 56 14.34 -2.78 16.77
N ALA A 57 15.64 -3.06 16.77
CA ALA A 57 16.50 -2.90 15.60
C ALA A 57 16.02 -3.77 14.42
N ARG A 58 15.61 -5.01 14.70
CA ARG A 58 15.01 -5.89 13.69
C ARG A 58 13.70 -5.31 13.14
N GLY A 59 12.78 -4.89 14.01
CA GLY A 59 11.52 -4.27 13.57
C GLY A 59 11.71 -2.97 12.77
N LEU A 60 12.80 -2.23 13.01
CA LEU A 60 13.17 -1.06 12.22
C LEU A 60 13.81 -1.42 10.87
N ARG A 61 14.50 -2.57 10.78
CA ARG A 61 15.20 -3.03 9.56
C ARG A 61 14.26 -3.68 8.55
N GLU A 62 13.28 -4.45 8.98
CA GLU A 62 12.34 -5.16 8.08
C GLU A 62 11.59 -4.19 7.14
N ILE A 63 11.39 -2.92 7.52
CA ILE A 63 10.83 -1.90 6.60
C ILE A 63 11.82 -1.47 5.50
N ARG A 64 13.14 -1.50 5.69
CA ARG A 64 14.05 -1.25 4.54
C ARG A 64 13.93 -2.36 3.51
N GLU A 65 13.82 -3.62 3.94
CA GLU A 65 13.68 -4.76 3.02
C GLU A 65 12.27 -4.92 2.45
N GLU A 66 11.22 -4.54 3.19
CA GLU A 66 9.85 -4.61 2.70
C GLU A 66 9.50 -3.37 1.84
N THR A 67 10.05 -2.19 2.12
CA THR A 67 9.81 -0.97 1.30
C THR A 67 10.64 -0.95 0.01
N ASP A 68 11.83 -1.56 -0.01
CA ASP A 68 12.65 -1.71 -1.23
C ASP A 68 12.48 -3.08 -1.93
N GLY A 69 11.64 -3.97 -1.40
CA GLY A 69 11.63 -5.37 -1.82
C GLY A 69 10.28 -5.92 -2.28
N PRO A 70 10.28 -6.96 -3.14
CA PRO A 70 9.08 -7.65 -3.63
C PRO A 70 8.16 -8.24 -2.52
N GLY A 71 8.55 -8.18 -1.23
CA GLY A 71 7.77 -8.63 -0.08
C GLY A 71 6.55 -7.77 0.28
N TYR A 72 6.59 -6.45 0.07
CA TYR A 72 5.41 -5.58 0.29
C TYR A 72 4.22 -5.97 -0.60
N PHE A 73 4.49 -6.50 -1.79
CA PHE A 73 3.45 -7.01 -2.68
C PHE A 73 2.79 -8.30 -2.19
N ALA A 74 3.50 -9.11 -1.39
CA ALA A 74 2.96 -10.33 -0.80
C ALA A 74 2.05 -10.02 0.39
N SER A 75 2.39 -9.03 1.24
CA SER A 75 1.58 -8.64 2.40
C SER A 75 0.37 -7.77 2.03
N LEU A 76 0.45 -6.97 0.95
CA LEU A 76 -0.70 -6.22 0.41
C LEU A 76 -1.75 -7.10 -0.28
N ASN A 77 -1.47 -8.36 -0.63
CA ASN A 77 -2.51 -9.25 -1.16
C ASN A 77 -3.64 -9.52 -0.14
N THR A 78 -3.46 -9.16 1.14
CA THR A 78 -4.49 -9.28 2.19
C THR A 78 -5.38 -8.03 2.34
N ARG A 79 -5.03 -6.88 1.77
CA ARG A 79 -5.85 -5.66 1.83
C ARG A 79 -6.16 -5.20 0.41
N GLN A 80 -7.43 -4.96 0.10
CA GLN A 80 -7.94 -4.51 -1.21
C GLN A 80 -7.27 -3.19 -1.66
N VAL A 81 -6.01 -3.23 -2.09
CA VAL A 81 -5.32 -2.12 -2.73
C VAL A 81 -5.66 -2.17 -4.20
N LEU A 82 -6.21 -1.06 -4.71
CA LEU A 82 -6.64 -0.96 -6.10
C LEU A 82 -5.44 -1.27 -7.02
N PRO A 83 -5.61 -2.10 -8.07
CA PRO A 83 -4.53 -2.47 -8.98
C PRO A 83 -3.76 -1.28 -9.55
N THR A 84 -4.44 -0.16 -9.76
CA THR A 84 -3.83 1.10 -10.25
C THR A 84 -2.79 1.66 -9.28
N THR A 85 -3.06 1.63 -7.98
CA THR A 85 -2.13 2.12 -6.95
C THR A 85 -0.87 1.26 -6.86
N ARG A 86 -1.00 -0.05 -7.09
CA ARG A 86 0.16 -0.96 -7.11
C ARG A 86 1.10 -0.67 -8.27
N VAL A 87 0.55 -0.41 -9.46
CA VAL A 87 1.34 -0.10 -10.66
C VAL A 87 2.02 1.25 -10.53
N GLU A 88 1.31 2.28 -10.06
CA GLU A 88 1.91 3.62 -9.86
C GLU A 88 3.10 3.56 -8.88
N TYR A 89 2.94 2.81 -7.79
CA TYR A 89 4.00 2.67 -6.79
C TYR A 89 5.23 1.98 -7.36
N ALA A 90 5.04 0.89 -8.13
CA ALA A 90 6.15 0.18 -8.78
C ALA A 90 6.92 1.09 -9.75
N LEU A 91 6.20 1.91 -10.53
CA LEU A 91 6.83 2.85 -11.47
C LEU A 91 7.59 3.98 -10.76
N ARG A 92 7.08 4.48 -9.61
CA ARG A 92 7.77 5.51 -8.82
C ARG A 92 9.01 4.99 -8.10
N GLY A 93 9.14 3.68 -7.89
CA GLY A 93 10.32 3.04 -7.29
C GLY A 93 11.47 2.84 -8.27
N ASP A 94 11.26 3.09 -9.56
CA ASP A 94 12.32 3.02 -10.58
C ASP A 94 13.09 4.35 -10.61
N GLU A 95 14.35 4.33 -10.21
CA GLU A 95 15.22 5.52 -10.15
C GLU A 95 15.53 6.13 -11.53
N LEU A 96 15.29 5.39 -12.62
CA LEU A 96 15.51 5.87 -13.99
C LEU A 96 14.29 6.60 -14.56
N LEU A 97 13.12 6.47 -13.94
CA LEU A 97 11.89 7.10 -14.41
C LEU A 97 11.67 8.45 -13.73
N THR A 98 11.43 9.48 -14.56
CA THR A 98 11.00 10.78 -14.05
C THR A 98 9.50 10.75 -13.71
N GLU A 99 9.04 11.73 -12.92
CA GLU A 99 7.60 11.84 -12.60
C GLU A 99 6.72 12.02 -13.85
N SER A 100 7.25 12.67 -14.89
CA SER A 100 6.58 12.75 -16.20
C SER A 100 6.44 11.39 -16.87
N ASP A 101 7.49 10.57 -16.87
CA ASP A 101 7.48 9.24 -17.48
C ASP A 101 6.49 8.31 -16.75
N VAL A 102 6.49 8.36 -15.42
CA VAL A 102 5.52 7.63 -14.59
C VAL A 102 4.09 8.03 -14.93
N ARG A 103 3.83 9.33 -15.13
CA ARG A 103 2.49 9.84 -15.49
C ARG A 103 2.05 9.36 -16.87
N GLU A 104 2.95 9.32 -17.85
CA GLU A 104 2.69 8.82 -19.19
C GLU A 104 2.35 7.32 -19.18
N LEU A 105 3.18 6.53 -18.49
CA LEU A 105 2.99 5.08 -18.34
C LEU A 105 1.68 4.75 -17.63
N MET A 106 1.33 5.51 -16.58
CA MET A 106 0.07 5.34 -15.87
C MET A 106 -1.16 5.64 -16.74
N GLN A 107 -1.11 6.66 -17.60
CA GLN A 107 -2.19 6.96 -18.54
C GLN A 107 -2.40 5.82 -19.53
N THR A 108 -1.30 5.30 -20.09
CA THR A 108 -1.34 4.15 -21.00
C THR A 108 -1.93 2.91 -20.31
N TYR A 109 -1.49 2.63 -19.08
CA TYR A 109 -2.01 1.53 -18.27
C TYR A 109 -3.52 1.65 -18.00
N ILE A 110 -3.98 2.83 -17.56
CA ILE A 110 -5.41 3.07 -17.28
C ILE A 110 -6.25 2.90 -18.54
N ALA A 111 -5.77 3.36 -19.70
CA ALA A 111 -6.47 3.21 -20.98
C ALA A 111 -6.58 1.75 -21.44
N VAL A 112 -5.56 0.93 -21.21
CA VAL A 112 -5.63 -0.53 -21.47
C VAL A 112 -6.60 -1.20 -20.51
N ARG A 113 -6.53 -0.84 -19.22
CA ARG A 113 -7.36 -1.46 -18.18
C ARG A 113 -8.84 -1.11 -18.34
N SER A 114 -9.19 0.13 -18.65
CA SER A 114 -10.59 0.56 -18.85
C SER A 114 -11.25 -0.17 -20.03
N ARG A 115 -10.49 -0.44 -21.10
CA ARG A 115 -10.95 -1.25 -22.24
C ARG A 115 -11.24 -2.71 -21.87
N ARG A 116 -10.48 -3.29 -20.94
CA ARG A 116 -10.62 -4.69 -20.49
C ARG A 116 -11.65 -4.85 -19.38
N VAL A 117 -11.81 -3.83 -18.52
CA VAL A 117 -12.75 -3.83 -17.39
C VAL A 117 -14.16 -3.46 -17.84
N ARG A 118 -14.34 -2.70 -18.94
CA ARG A 118 -15.66 -2.52 -19.55
C ARG A 118 -16.05 -3.86 -20.19
N PRO A 119 -17.00 -4.63 -19.61
CA PRO A 119 -17.46 -5.84 -20.28
C PRO A 119 -18.11 -5.41 -21.60
N GLY A 120 -17.94 -6.20 -22.65
CA GLY A 120 -18.54 -5.93 -23.93
C GLY A 120 -20.04 -5.70 -23.77
N ASN A 121 -20.50 -4.48 -24.04
CA ASN A 121 -21.88 -4.22 -24.45
C ASN A 121 -22.02 -4.86 -25.85
N GLY A 122 -22.22 -6.16 -25.87
CA GLY A 122 -22.59 -6.90 -27.07
C GLY A 122 -24.00 -6.47 -27.48
N ASN A 123 -24.11 -5.91 -28.68
CA ASN A 123 -25.20 -6.13 -29.64
C ASN A 123 -26.51 -6.72 -29.05
N GLY A 124 -27.35 -5.85 -28.49
CA GLY A 124 -28.79 -6.00 -28.58
C GLY A 124 -29.25 -5.35 -29.88
N VAL A 125 -29.68 -6.18 -30.84
CA VAL A 125 -30.26 -5.82 -32.14
C VAL A 125 -31.20 -4.61 -32.04
N PRO A 126 -31.17 -3.62 -32.97
CA PRO A 126 -32.24 -2.65 -33.09
C PRO A 126 -33.46 -3.38 -33.65
N GLY A 127 -34.35 -3.84 -32.75
CA GLY A 127 -35.67 -4.33 -33.10
C GLY A 127 -36.47 -3.18 -33.68
N ALA A 128 -36.49 -3.13 -35.01
CA ALA A 128 -37.24 -2.20 -35.82
C ALA A 128 -38.76 -2.34 -35.59
N GLY A 129 -39.45 -1.19 -35.64
CA GLY A 129 -40.82 -1.08 -36.15
C GLY A 129 -41.94 -1.55 -35.23
N HIS A 130 -42.42 -0.66 -34.36
CA HIS A 130 -43.78 -0.73 -33.86
C HIS A 130 -44.69 0.11 -34.79
N GLU A 131 -45.72 -0.55 -35.32
CA GLU A 131 -46.91 -0.07 -36.07
C GLU A 131 -46.77 0.05 -37.61
N PRO A 132 -47.74 -0.44 -38.42
CA PRO A 132 -49.19 -0.15 -38.29
C PRO A 132 -50.15 -1.35 -38.43
N GLY A 133 -51.43 -1.12 -38.07
CA GLY A 133 -52.49 -2.12 -38.01
C GLY A 133 -52.98 -2.72 -39.33
N ALA A 134 -53.70 -3.84 -39.19
CA ALA A 134 -54.57 -4.40 -40.21
C ALA A 134 -55.79 -5.05 -39.53
N GLU A 135 -56.90 -4.36 -39.66
CA GLU A 135 -58.28 -4.85 -39.56
C GLU A 135 -58.47 -6.08 -40.46
N VAL A 136 -58.98 -7.20 -39.94
CA VAL A 136 -59.79 -8.15 -40.72
C VAL A 136 -60.91 -8.71 -39.86
N SER A 137 -62.11 -8.42 -40.34
CA SER A 137 -63.42 -8.90 -39.93
C SER A 137 -63.65 -10.37 -40.32
N SER A 138 -64.63 -10.98 -39.64
CA SER A 138 -65.50 -12.11 -40.06
C SER A 138 -65.08 -13.56 -39.74
N GLY A 139 -65.87 -14.18 -38.85
CA GLY A 139 -66.78 -15.27 -39.26
C GLY A 139 -66.45 -16.70 -38.82
N SER A 140 -67.13 -17.19 -37.79
CA SER A 140 -68.06 -18.35 -37.83
C SER A 140 -68.71 -18.55 -36.46
#